data_AF-A0A9W8ZFD4-F1
#
_entry.id   AF-A0A9W8ZFD4-F1
#
_cell.length_a   1.000
_cell.length_b   1.000
_cell.length_c   1.000
_cell.angle_alpha   90.00
_cell.angle_beta   90.00
_cell.angle_gamma   90.00
#
_symmetry.space_group_name_H-M   'P 1'
#
loop_
_entity.id
_entity.type
_entity.pdbx_description
1 polymer ?
#
loop_
_entity_poly.entity_id
_entity_poly.type
_entity_poly.pdbx_seq_one_letter_code
_entity_poly.pdbx_strand_id
1 'polypeptide(L)'
;MSFDDAYKATSWKQGNIDEFIEASMEDLAKGSGFMCILHRIIGASVDINPQLTRAVCKMTMTITCRFTFNKIEMDNEADYRFFFSLLEERVVFYTLQFDKHKFVPVNPEMVFHILEDEMEKCPSGFVKINEPSLNDGVKMLTSDQFGTSRESY
;
A
#
# COMPACT_ATOMS: atom_id res chain seq x y z
N MET A 1 -13.95 -4.32 14.14
CA MET A 1 -13.24 -3.09 13.70
C MET A 1 -13.91 -2.50 12.46
N SER A 2 -14.29 -3.31 11.48
CA SER A 2 -15.06 -2.88 10.31
C SER A 2 -16.53 -3.31 10.38
N PHE A 3 -17.39 -2.73 9.54
CA PHE A 3 -18.69 -3.31 9.19
C PHE A 3 -18.51 -4.54 8.27
N ASP A 4 -19.53 -5.39 8.23
CA ASP A 4 -19.58 -6.59 7.38
C ASP A 4 -19.62 -6.24 5.89
N ASP A 5 -20.12 -5.05 5.53
CA ASP A 5 -20.15 -4.51 4.17
C ASP A 5 -19.00 -3.54 3.87
N ALA A 6 -17.98 -3.47 4.74
CA ALA A 6 -16.88 -2.54 4.56
C ALA A 6 -16.08 -2.86 3.30
N TYR A 7 -15.72 -1.82 2.54
CA TYR A 7 -14.95 -1.94 1.31
C TYR A 7 -13.50 -1.50 1.52
N LYS A 8 -12.56 -2.27 0.98
CA LYS A 8 -11.13 -1.99 1.08
C LYS A 8 -10.55 -1.81 -0.31
N ALA A 9 -9.78 -0.75 -0.50
CA ALA A 9 -9.14 -0.44 -1.77
C ALA A 9 -7.64 -0.24 -1.57
N THR A 10 -6.87 -1.31 -1.70
CA THR A 10 -5.39 -1.25 -1.69
C THR A 10 -4.83 -1.47 -3.10
N SER A 11 -3.53 -1.24 -3.27
CA SER A 11 -2.85 -1.52 -4.54
C SER A 11 -2.78 -3.02 -4.87
N TRP A 12 -2.86 -3.89 -3.87
CA TRP A 12 -2.74 -5.35 -4.04
C TRP A 12 -4.09 -6.04 -4.14
N LYS A 13 -5.02 -5.70 -3.24
CA LYS A 13 -6.37 -6.27 -3.17
C LYS A 13 -7.41 -5.16 -3.01
N GLN A 14 -8.48 -5.27 -3.78
CA GLN A 14 -9.68 -4.45 -3.66
C GLN A 14 -10.87 -5.39 -3.53
N GLY A 15 -11.83 -5.05 -2.68
CA GLY A 15 -12.98 -5.91 -2.42
C GLY A 15 -13.64 -5.65 -1.08
N ASN A 16 -14.62 -6.46 -0.74
CA ASN A 16 -15.24 -6.43 0.57
C ASN A 16 -14.27 -6.94 1.67
N ILE A 17 -14.66 -6.74 2.93
CA ILE A 17 -13.89 -7.14 4.11
C ILE A 17 -13.53 -8.63 4.11
N ASP A 18 -14.47 -9.50 3.74
CA ASP A 18 -14.29 -10.96 3.77
C ASP A 18 -13.31 -11.43 2.71
N GLU A 19 -13.47 -10.99 1.45
CA GLU A 19 -12.55 -11.27 0.34
C GLU A 19 -11.13 -10.77 0.64
N PHE A 20 -11.02 -9.65 1.34
CA PHE A 20 -9.72 -9.12 1.75
C PHE A 20 -9.09 -9.95 2.86
N ILE A 21 -9.87 -10.39 3.85
CA ILE A 21 -9.40 -11.26 4.92
C ILE A 21 -8.97 -12.61 4.35
N GLU A 22 -9.78 -13.21 3.50
CA GLU A 22 -9.49 -14.48 2.83
C GLU A 22 -8.18 -14.38 2.03
N ALA A 23 -8.04 -13.38 1.16
CA ALA A 23 -6.81 -13.16 0.42
C ALA A 23 -5.59 -12.97 1.33
N SER A 24 -5.76 -12.25 2.46
CA SER A 24 -4.68 -12.05 3.43
C SER A 24 -4.28 -13.35 4.14
N MET A 25 -5.26 -14.21 4.43
CA MET A 25 -5.03 -15.53 5.05
C MET A 25 -4.36 -16.50 4.09
N GLU A 26 -4.82 -16.56 2.84
CA GLU A 26 -4.22 -17.37 1.79
C GLU A 26 -2.75 -17.00 1.55
N ASP A 27 -2.48 -15.69 1.50
CA ASP A 27 -1.12 -15.20 1.35
C ASP A 27 -0.26 -15.51 2.57
N LEU A 28 -0.75 -15.29 3.79
CA LEU A 28 -0.03 -15.67 5.01
C LEU A 28 0.27 -17.19 5.06
N ALA A 29 -0.64 -18.02 4.56
CA ALA A 29 -0.47 -19.47 4.50
C ALA A 29 0.64 -19.92 3.53
N LYS A 30 1.07 -19.07 2.59
CA LYS A 30 2.24 -19.33 1.71
C LYS A 30 3.57 -19.29 2.48
N GLY A 31 3.57 -18.92 3.77
CA GLY A 31 4.71 -19.05 4.66
C GLY A 31 5.89 -18.18 4.23
N SER A 32 7.10 -18.75 4.15
CA SER A 32 8.32 -18.03 3.74
C SER A 32 8.26 -17.40 2.35
N GLY A 33 7.28 -17.76 1.53
CA GLY A 33 7.02 -17.13 0.23
C GLY A 33 6.22 -15.82 0.31
N PHE A 34 5.64 -15.50 1.46
CA PHE A 34 4.88 -14.27 1.67
C PHE A 34 5.61 -13.32 2.61
N MET A 35 5.48 -12.03 2.31
CA MET A 35 6.15 -10.98 3.04
C MET A 35 5.50 -10.82 4.43
N CYS A 36 6.30 -10.93 5.50
CA CYS A 36 5.83 -10.52 6.81
C CYS A 36 5.77 -8.99 6.85
N ILE A 37 4.58 -8.43 7.10
CA ILE A 37 4.34 -6.99 7.04
C ILE A 37 4.29 -6.43 8.46
N LEU A 38 5.26 -5.58 8.79
CA LEU A 38 5.24 -4.81 10.03
C LEU A 38 4.72 -3.40 9.76
N HIS A 39 3.64 -3.05 10.43
CA HIS A 39 3.03 -1.72 10.37
C HIS A 39 3.51 -0.86 11.54
N ARG A 40 4.05 0.33 11.26
CA ARG A 40 4.45 1.32 12.26
C ARG A 40 3.67 2.62 12.05
N ILE A 41 2.81 2.96 13.00
CA ILE A 41 2.02 4.20 12.93
C ILE A 41 2.92 5.37 13.33
N ILE A 42 2.98 6.41 12.50
CA ILE A 42 3.77 7.63 12.72
C ILE A 42 2.89 8.76 13.25
N GLY A 43 1.64 8.82 12.80
CA GLY A 43 0.68 9.81 13.26
C GLY A 43 -0.69 9.62 12.63
N ALA A 44 -1.71 10.21 13.24
CA ALA A 44 -3.08 10.20 12.73
C ALA A 44 -3.77 11.53 13.00
N SER A 45 -4.66 11.91 12.09
CA SER A 45 -5.61 13.01 12.27
C SER A 45 -7.01 12.46 12.03
N VAL A 46 -7.94 12.75 12.94
CA VAL A 46 -9.34 12.33 12.85
C VAL A 46 -10.21 13.57 12.84
N ASP A 47 -11.11 13.65 11.88
CA ASP A 47 -12.15 14.66 11.82
C ASP A 47 -13.52 13.99 12.01
N ILE A 48 -14.34 14.53 12.91
CA ILE A 48 -15.60 13.91 13.35
C ILE A 48 -16.75 14.91 13.21
N ASN A 49 -17.90 14.43 12.75
CA ASN A 49 -19.08 15.30 12.65
C ASN A 49 -19.62 15.66 14.04
N PRO A 50 -20.35 16.79 14.19
CA PRO A 50 -20.90 17.22 15.49
C PRO A 50 -21.84 16.20 16.14
N GLN A 51 -22.47 15.32 15.35
CA GLN A 51 -23.37 14.28 15.85
C GLN A 51 -22.62 13.03 16.35
N LEU A 52 -21.29 12.98 16.21
CA LEU A 52 -20.44 11.86 16.62
C LEU A 52 -20.80 10.52 15.98
N THR A 53 -21.36 10.56 14.76
CA THR A 53 -21.79 9.36 14.02
C THR A 53 -20.89 9.04 12.85
N ARG A 54 -20.08 9.98 12.36
CA ARG A 54 -19.21 9.81 11.20
C ARG A 54 -17.86 10.44 11.45
N ALA A 55 -16.81 9.75 11.00
CA ALA A 55 -15.46 10.28 11.07
C ALA A 55 -14.67 9.95 9.81
N VAL A 56 -13.69 10.79 9.49
CA VAL A 56 -12.64 10.51 8.51
C VAL A 56 -11.31 10.52 9.25
N CYS A 57 -10.52 9.47 9.08
CA CYS A 57 -9.19 9.37 9.64
C CYS A 57 -8.16 9.33 8.52
N LYS A 58 -7.13 10.18 8.64
CA LYS A 58 -5.92 10.09 7.83
C LYS A 58 -4.79 9.63 8.76
N MET A 59 -4.16 8.52 8.44
CA MET A 59 -3.07 7.94 9.22
C MET A 59 -1.81 7.83 8.38
N THR A 60 -0.68 8.29 8.90
CA THR A 60 0.63 8.13 8.27
C THR A 60 1.33 6.94 8.92
N MET A 61 1.84 6.02 8.10
CA MET A 61 2.44 4.78 8.56
C MET A 61 3.67 4.44 7.73
N THR A 62 4.69 3.89 8.37
CA THR A 62 5.77 3.18 7.67
C THR A 62 5.45 1.69 7.73
N ILE A 63 5.46 1.03 6.59
CA ILE A 63 5.39 -0.42 6.48
C ILE A 63 6.78 -0.93 6.14
N THR A 64 7.23 -1.95 6.87
CA THR A 64 8.46 -2.66 6.56
C THR A 64 8.16 -4.13 6.31
N CYS A 65 8.71 -4.65 5.22
CA CYS A 65 8.63 -6.07 4.88
C CYS A 65 9.88 -6.48 4.10
N ARG A 66 10.09 -7.80 3.95
CA ARG A 66 11.24 -8.35 3.22
C ARG A 66 10.78 -9.02 1.94
N PHE A 67 11.50 -8.73 0.87
CA PHE A 67 11.32 -9.33 -0.45
C PHE A 67 12.58 -10.07 -0.88
N THR A 68 12.43 -11.03 -1.78
CA THR A 68 13.56 -11.71 -2.43
C THR A 68 13.47 -11.48 -3.93
N PHE A 69 14.40 -10.70 -4.48
CA PHE A 69 14.51 -10.45 -5.91
C PHE A 69 15.79 -11.08 -6.46
N ASN A 70 15.70 -11.93 -7.47
CA ASN A 70 16.87 -12.60 -8.06
C ASN A 70 17.80 -13.25 -7.03
N LYS A 71 17.23 -13.89 -5.99
CA LYS A 71 17.93 -14.49 -4.84
C LYS A 71 18.66 -13.50 -3.92
N ILE A 72 18.41 -12.20 -4.08
CA ILE A 72 18.86 -11.14 -3.19
C ILE A 72 17.71 -10.78 -2.26
N GLU A 73 17.92 -10.97 -0.96
CA GLU A 73 16.98 -10.48 0.04
C GLU A 73 17.12 -8.96 0.18
N MET A 74 15.99 -8.26 0.10
CA MET A 74 15.90 -6.81 0.18
C MET A 74 14.85 -6.43 1.22
N ASP A 75 15.24 -5.61 2.20
CA ASP A 75 14.30 -4.97 3.10
C ASP A 75 13.62 -3.81 2.37
N ASN A 76 12.30 -3.83 2.34
CA ASN A 76 11.47 -2.72 1.89
C ASN A 76 11.05 -1.89 3.11
N GLU A 77 11.20 -0.58 2.98
CA GLU A 77 10.62 0.39 3.90
C GLU A 77 9.84 1.39 3.06
N ALA A 78 8.54 1.45 3.31
CA ALA A 78 7.61 2.23 2.51
C ALA A 78 6.70 3.07 3.42
N ASP A 79 6.62 4.36 3.11
CA ASP A 79 5.76 5.32 3.79
C ASP A 79 4.43 5.44 3.06
N TYR A 80 3.36 5.39 3.85
CA TYR A 80 1.98 5.36 3.40
C TYR A 80 1.12 6.38 4.12
N ARG A 81 0.07 6.81 3.44
CA ARG A 81 -1.09 7.46 4.03
C ARG A 81 -2.29 6.57 3.86
N PHE A 82 -2.85 6.12 4.98
CA PHE A 82 -4.12 5.44 5.02
C PHE A 82 -5.24 6.45 5.23
N PHE A 83 -6.34 6.25 4.52
CA PHE A 83 -7.55 7.04 4.65
C PHE A 83 -8.68 6.10 5.03
N PHE A 84 -9.32 6.37 6.16
CA PHE A 84 -10.45 5.59 6.66
C PHE A 84 -11.69 6.46 6.73
N SER A 85 -12.81 5.91 6.30
CA SER A 85 -14.15 6.44 6.56
C SER A 85 -14.84 5.57 7.59
N LEU A 86 -15.40 6.21 8.62
CA LEU A 86 -16.05 5.54 9.74
C LEU A 86 -17.51 5.97 9.89
N LEU A 87 -18.34 5.03 10.29
CA LEU A 87 -19.72 5.23 10.74
C LEU A 87 -19.86 4.54 12.11
N GLU A 88 -20.40 5.23 13.11
CA GLU A 88 -20.61 4.67 14.47
C GLU A 88 -19.38 3.91 15.01
N GLU A 89 -18.20 4.53 14.92
CA GLU A 89 -16.89 3.98 15.36
C GLU A 89 -16.34 2.80 14.55
N ARG A 90 -17.05 2.32 13.52
CA ARG A 90 -16.62 1.20 12.68
C ARG A 90 -16.16 1.69 11.32
N VAL A 91 -15.14 1.03 10.76
CA VAL A 91 -14.64 1.31 9.41
C VAL A 91 -15.64 0.81 8.37
N VAL A 92 -16.08 1.69 7.48
CA VAL A 92 -16.91 1.36 6.29
C VAL A 92 -16.09 1.35 5.01
N PHE A 93 -15.00 2.11 4.98
CA PHE A 93 -14.10 2.17 3.83
C PHE A 93 -12.68 2.48 4.28
N TYR A 94 -11.69 1.89 3.61
CA TYR A 94 -10.36 2.47 3.63
C TYR A 94 -9.62 2.28 2.31
N THR A 95 -8.68 3.19 2.08
CA THR A 95 -7.68 3.12 1.01
C THR A 95 -6.32 3.60 1.50
N LEU A 96 -5.29 3.44 0.68
CA LEU A 96 -3.94 3.89 0.98
C LEU A 96 -3.31 4.59 -0.23
N GLN A 97 -2.41 5.50 0.06
CA GLN A 97 -1.54 6.17 -0.90
C GLN A 97 -0.09 5.92 -0.51
N PHE A 98 0.73 5.55 -1.49
CA PHE A 98 2.18 5.46 -1.32
C PHE A 98 2.79 6.86 -1.39
N ASP A 99 3.58 7.23 -0.39
CA ASP A 99 4.34 8.47 -0.40
C ASP A 99 5.74 8.22 -0.99
N LYS A 100 6.44 7.21 -0.46
CA LYS A 100 7.80 6.84 -0.87
C LYS A 100 8.12 5.42 -0.43
N HIS A 101 9.01 4.74 -1.14
CA HIS A 101 9.59 3.49 -0.66
C HIS A 101 11.07 3.40 -1.03
N LYS A 102 11.80 2.56 -0.30
CA LYS A 102 13.18 2.17 -0.60
C LYS A 102 13.33 0.66 -0.44
N PHE A 103 14.22 0.08 -1.23
CA PHE A 103 14.68 -1.28 -1.06
C PHE A 103 16.17 -1.26 -0.73
N VAL A 104 16.55 -2.00 0.31
CA VAL A 104 17.93 -2.08 0.78
C VAL A 104 18.33 -3.55 0.85
N PRO A 105 19.43 -3.98 0.22
CA PRO A 105 19.94 -5.34 0.37
C PRO A 105 20.16 -5.68 1.84
N VAL A 106 19.66 -6.83 2.26
CA VAL A 106 19.89 -7.36 3.61
C VAL A 106 21.36 -7.73 3.78
N ASN A 107 21.95 -8.36 2.76
CA ASN A 107 23.39 -8.55 2.67
C ASN A 107 24.01 -7.32 1.99
N PRO A 108 24.83 -6.53 2.72
CA PRO A 108 25.44 -5.31 2.16
C PRO A 108 26.45 -5.57 1.03
N GLU A 109 26.93 -6.80 0.85
CA GLU A 109 27.79 -7.19 -0.28
C GLU A 109 27.00 -7.38 -1.57
N MET A 110 25.68 -7.53 -1.49
CA MET A 110 24.83 -7.73 -2.66
C MET A 110 24.40 -6.38 -3.24
N VAL A 111 24.52 -6.24 -4.56
CA VAL A 111 24.07 -5.06 -5.29
C VAL A 111 22.93 -5.46 -6.21
N PHE A 112 21.79 -4.80 -6.07
CA PHE A 112 20.67 -4.96 -7.00
C PHE A 112 20.81 -3.91 -8.11
N HIS A 113 21.13 -4.36 -9.31
CA HIS A 113 21.30 -3.49 -10.47
C HIS A 113 19.95 -3.23 -11.15
N ILE A 114 19.59 -1.95 -11.26
CA ILE A 114 18.47 -1.48 -12.08
C ILE A 114 19.07 -0.93 -13.37
N LEU A 115 18.49 -1.30 -14.52
CA LEU A 115 18.94 -0.80 -15.82
C LEU A 115 18.60 0.69 -15.95
N GLU A 116 19.56 1.51 -16.39
CA GLU A 116 19.39 2.98 -16.53
C GLU A 116 18.23 3.33 -17.48
N ASP A 117 18.07 2.60 -18.59
CA ASP A 117 16.96 2.78 -19.53
C ASP A 117 15.57 2.59 -18.90
N GLU A 118 15.46 1.79 -17.83
CA GLU A 118 14.21 1.63 -17.06
C GLU A 118 14.02 2.77 -16.05
N MET A 119 15.10 3.36 -15.56
CA MET A 119 15.06 4.51 -14.66
C MET A 119 14.59 5.78 -15.37
N GLU A 120 15.02 5.99 -16.62
CA GLU A 120 14.64 7.16 -17.43
C GLU A 120 13.15 7.22 -17.76
N LYS A 121 12.46 6.06 -17.74
CA LYS A 121 11.00 5.97 -17.94
C LYS A 121 10.21 6.45 -16.73
N CYS A 122 10.85 6.57 -15.57
CA CYS A 122 10.17 6.95 -14.34
C CYS A 122 10.25 8.47 -14.10
N PRO A 123 9.21 9.10 -13.53
CA PRO A 123 9.26 10.51 -13.16
C PRO A 123 10.41 10.82 -12.20
N SER A 124 11.04 11.98 -12.36
CA SER A 124 12.12 12.43 -11.45
C SER A 124 11.70 12.34 -9.98
N GLY A 125 12.50 11.65 -9.16
CA GLY A 125 12.23 11.41 -7.74
C GLY A 125 11.44 10.14 -7.43
N PHE A 126 11.01 9.40 -8.45
CA PHE A 126 10.35 8.10 -8.31
C PHE A 126 11.06 7.08 -9.19
N VAL A 127 11.68 6.05 -8.62
CA VAL A 127 12.25 4.95 -9.41
C VAL A 127 11.40 3.73 -9.16
N LYS A 128 10.71 3.24 -10.18
CA LYS A 128 9.91 2.03 -10.08
C LYS A 128 10.84 0.83 -10.14
N ILE A 129 11.03 0.15 -9.01
CA ILE A 129 11.58 -1.20 -9.02
C ILE A 129 10.44 -2.11 -9.44
N ASN A 130 10.47 -2.61 -10.68
CA ASN A 130 9.49 -3.58 -11.14
C ASN A 130 9.63 -4.85 -10.27
N GLU A 131 8.65 -5.10 -9.41
CA GLU A 131 8.50 -6.38 -8.73
C GLU A 131 8.34 -7.47 -9.80
N PRO A 132 9.25 -8.46 -9.89
CA PRO A 132 9.16 -9.53 -10.86
C PRO A 132 8.15 -10.59 -10.38
N SER A 133 6.88 -10.20 -10.25
CA SER A 133 5.67 -11.04 -10.38
C SER A 133 4.40 -10.28 -9.95
N LEU A 134 4.03 -9.24 -10.70
CA LEU A 134 2.64 -8.75 -10.76
C LEU A 134 2.18 -8.74 -12.22
N ASN A 135 2.30 -9.91 -12.87
CA ASN A 135 1.77 -10.16 -14.21
C ASN A 135 0.28 -10.59 -14.20
N ASP A 136 -0.40 -10.56 -13.05
CA ASP A 136 -1.81 -10.94 -12.91
C ASP A 136 -2.77 -9.74 -12.89
N GLY A 137 -2.51 -8.74 -13.72
CA GLY A 137 -3.54 -7.74 -14.06
C GLY A 137 -3.83 -6.65 -13.03
N VAL A 138 -2.96 -6.43 -12.05
CA VAL A 138 -3.10 -5.33 -11.08
C VAL A 138 -2.26 -4.14 -11.52
N LYS A 139 -2.93 -3.09 -12.03
CA LYS A 139 -2.28 -1.82 -12.40
C LYS A 139 -1.85 -1.10 -11.13
N MET A 140 -0.55 -0.80 -11.02
CA MET A 140 -0.06 0.24 -10.12
C MET A 140 -0.75 1.55 -10.48
N LEU A 141 -1.42 2.18 -9.50
CA LEU A 141 -2.00 3.50 -9.65
C LEU A 141 -0.83 4.48 -9.85
N THR A 142 -0.63 4.96 -11.08
CA THR A 142 0.25 6.09 -11.35
C THR A 142 -0.39 7.36 -10.77
N SER A 143 0.43 8.38 -10.51
CA SER A 143 0.00 9.72 -10.07
C SER A 143 -1.17 10.31 -10.89
N ASP A 144 -1.35 9.82 -12.11
CA ASP A 144 -2.35 10.28 -13.07
C ASP A 144 -3.78 9.85 -12.68
N GLN A 145 -3.94 8.90 -11.76
CA GLN A 145 -5.25 8.52 -11.21
C GLN A 145 -5.70 9.40 -10.02
N PHE A 146 -4.83 10.32 -9.56
CA PHE A 146 -5.22 11.43 -8.67
C PHE A 146 -5.49 12.72 -9.46
N GLY A 147 -5.55 12.64 -10.80
CA GLY A 147 -5.97 13.73 -11.66
C GLY A 147 -7.41 14.12 -11.32
N THR A 148 -7.56 15.26 -10.65
CA THR A 148 -8.81 16.01 -10.63
C THR A 148 -9.24 16.24 -12.08
N SER A 149 -10.20 15.45 -12.58
CA SER A 149 -11.10 15.98 -13.59
C SER A 149 -11.91 17.07 -12.92
N ARG A 150 -11.36 18.29 -12.93
CA ARG A 150 -12.17 19.49 -12.96
C ARG A 150 -12.90 19.47 -14.29
N GLU A 151 -13.98 18.71 -14.38
CA GLU A 151 -15.05 19.09 -15.28
C GLU A 151 -15.79 20.23 -14.60
N SER A 152 -15.57 21.41 -15.17
CA SER A 152 -16.25 22.65 -14.92
C SER A 152 -17.73 22.53 -15.23
N TYR A 153 -18.56 22.87 -14.23
CA TYR A 153 -20.00 23.16 -14.26
C TYR A 153 -20.96 22.01 -14.59
#